data_AF-A0A1H4FE24-F1
#
_entry.id   AF-A0A1H4FE24-F1
#
_cell.length_a   1.000
_cell.length_b   1.000
_cell.length_c   1.000
_cell.angle_alpha   90.00
_cell.angle_beta   90.00
_cell.angle_gamma   90.00
#
_symmetry.space_group_name_H-M   'P 1'
#
loop_
_entity.id
_entity.type
_entity.pdbx_description
1 polymer ?
#
loop_
_entity_poly.entity_id
_entity_poly.type
_entity_poly.pdbx_seq_one_letter_code
_entity_poly.pdbx_strand_id
1 'polypeptide(L)'
;MDLDFHLHKIQALSPKAAKIALRTLDRDPSVPTEWVTALRPALVDRSGESPSFGGTDWMTLAAIERPGIRRLTERFESREQRHARLWVLSLRSASKRHDRASPDESIYGGL
;
A
#
# COMPACT_ATOMS: atom_id res chain seq x y z
N MET A 1 9.87 0.19 14.27
CA MET A 1 10.93 0.45 13.25
C MET A 1 10.41 0.35 11.82
N ASP A 2 9.53 -0.61 11.49
CA ASP A 2 9.07 -0.77 10.10
C ASP A 2 8.20 0.41 9.60
N LEU A 3 7.36 1.00 10.47
CA LEU A 3 6.43 2.06 10.06
C LEU A 3 7.14 3.37 9.65
N ASP A 4 8.17 3.80 10.39
CA ASP A 4 8.96 5.00 10.07
C ASP A 4 9.72 4.85 8.74
N PHE A 5 10.23 3.65 8.47
CA PHE A 5 10.84 3.33 7.18
C PHE A 5 9.82 3.49 6.04
N HIS A 6 8.59 3.01 6.22
CA HIS A 6 7.53 3.16 5.23
C HIS A 6 7.09 4.62 5.05
N LEU A 7 7.04 5.41 6.13
CA LEU A 7 6.82 6.86 6.09
C LEU A 7 7.88 7.57 5.24
N HIS A 8 9.16 7.30 5.49
CA HIS A 8 10.24 7.89 4.70
C HIS A 8 10.16 7.46 3.22
N LYS A 9 9.82 6.20 2.95
CA LYS A 9 9.69 5.69 1.58
C LYS A 9 8.52 6.30 0.80
N ILE A 10 7.51 6.88 1.44
CA ILE A 10 6.45 7.63 0.76
C ILE A 10 7.04 8.81 -0.02
N GLN A 11 8.05 9.48 0.52
CA GLN A 11 8.69 10.62 -0.15
C GLN A 11 9.38 10.23 -1.47
N ALA A 12 9.83 8.97 -1.57
CA ALA A 12 10.42 8.41 -2.79
C ALA A 12 9.37 7.99 -3.84
N LEU A 13 8.08 7.95 -3.49
CA LEU A 13 7.02 7.72 -4.46
C LEU A 13 6.82 8.98 -5.32
N SER A 14 6.51 8.77 -6.60
CA SER A 14 5.94 9.87 -7.40
C SER A 14 4.55 10.21 -6.85
N PRO A 15 4.07 11.46 -7.03
CA PRO A 15 2.74 11.85 -6.56
C PRO A 15 1.62 10.91 -7.02
N LYS A 16 1.71 10.48 -8.29
CA LYS A 16 0.76 9.52 -8.88
C LYS A 16 0.86 8.13 -8.26
N ALA A 17 2.07 7.66 -7.95
CA ALA A 17 2.27 6.40 -7.24
C ALA A 17 1.72 6.46 -5.81
N ALA A 18 1.90 7.58 -5.11
CA ALA A 18 1.31 7.79 -3.77
C ALA A 18 -0.22 7.73 -3.82
N LYS A 19 -0.84 8.35 -4.84
CA LYS A 19 -2.29 8.30 -5.06
C LYS A 19 -2.81 6.88 -5.32
N ILE A 20 -2.09 6.08 -6.12
CA ILE A 20 -2.42 4.66 -6.37
C ILE A 20 -2.26 3.84 -5.08
N ALA A 21 -1.17 4.06 -4.33
CA ALA A 21 -0.89 3.37 -3.08
C ALA A 21 -1.97 3.64 -2.02
N LEU A 22 -2.39 4.90 -1.86
CA LEU A 22 -3.47 5.31 -0.96
C LEU A 22 -4.78 4.55 -1.25
N ARG A 23 -5.18 4.52 -2.52
CA ARG A 23 -6.41 3.82 -2.95
C ARG A 23 -6.32 2.30 -2.77
N THR A 24 -5.12 1.74 -2.96
CA THR A 24 -4.87 0.31 -2.75
C THR A 24 -4.96 -0.03 -1.27
N LEU A 25 -4.39 0.81 -0.40
CA LEU A 25 -4.42 0.66 1.07
C LEU A 25 -5.82 0.75 1.65
N ASP A 26 -6.62 1.73 1.22
CA ASP A 26 -8.00 1.92 1.71
C ASP A 26 -8.89 0.67 1.47
N ARG A 27 -8.50 -0.22 0.56
CA ARG A 27 -9.24 -1.44 0.21
C ARG A 27 -8.53 -2.72 0.62
N ASP A 28 -7.43 -2.62 1.35
CA ASP A 28 -6.57 -3.74 1.66
C ASP A 28 -6.77 -4.22 3.11
N PRO A 29 -7.53 -5.31 3.32
CA PRO A 29 -7.77 -5.82 4.67
C PRO A 29 -6.53 -6.49 5.29
N SER A 30 -5.45 -6.65 4.53
CA SER A 30 -4.22 -7.31 5.02
C SER A 30 -3.23 -6.37 5.71
N VAL A 31 -3.52 -5.07 5.74
CA VAL A 31 -2.75 -4.06 6.46
C VAL A 31 -3.57 -3.61 7.67
N PRO A 32 -3.01 -3.65 8.90
CA PRO A 32 -3.70 -3.20 10.10
C PRO A 32 -4.17 -1.75 9.98
N THR A 33 -5.38 -1.47 10.47
CA THR A 33 -6.01 -0.15 10.35
C THR A 33 -5.16 0.95 10.97
N GLU A 34 -4.48 0.67 12.09
CA GLU A 34 -3.56 1.62 12.73
C GLU A 34 -2.43 2.10 11.79
N TRP A 35 -1.88 1.21 10.98
CA TRP A 35 -0.81 1.53 10.03
C TRP A 35 -1.37 2.34 8.87
N VAL A 36 -2.58 2.02 8.39
CA VAL A 36 -3.28 2.81 7.38
C VAL A 36 -3.49 4.24 7.88
N THR A 37 -4.01 4.40 9.10
CA THR A 37 -4.25 5.73 9.69
C THR A 37 -2.98 6.54 9.89
N ALA A 38 -1.87 5.90 10.26
CA ALA A 38 -0.59 6.58 10.43
C ALA A 38 0.05 7.02 9.10
N LEU A 39 -0.06 6.21 8.04
CA LEU A 39 0.55 6.48 6.74
C LEU A 39 -0.29 7.39 5.85
N ARG A 40 -1.61 7.46 6.09
CA ARG A 40 -2.57 8.19 5.26
C ARG A 40 -2.23 9.67 5.09
N PRO A 41 -1.89 10.46 6.13
CA PRO A 41 -1.58 11.88 5.96
C PRO A 41 -0.41 12.12 5.01
N ALA A 42 0.67 11.35 5.14
CA ALA A 42 1.84 11.45 4.27
C ALA A 42 1.55 11.05 2.82
N LEU A 43 0.71 10.03 2.60
CA LEU A 43 0.26 9.64 1.26
C LEU A 43 -0.64 10.70 0.63
N VAL A 44 -1.55 11.30 1.41
CA VAL A 44 -2.44 12.36 0.95
C VAL A 44 -1.62 13.58 0.53
N ASP A 45 -0.71 14.03 1.39
CA ASP A 45 0.20 15.16 1.12
C ASP A 45 0.99 14.93 -0.16
N ARG A 46 1.67 13.78 -0.26
CA ARG A 46 2.44 13.42 -1.46
C ARG A 46 1.58 13.29 -2.72
N SER A 47 0.34 12.84 -2.58
CA SER A 47 -0.58 12.67 -3.72
C SER A 47 -1.17 13.99 -4.24
N GLY A 48 -1.19 15.04 -3.41
CA GLY A 48 -1.74 16.35 -3.75
C GLY A 48 -1.02 17.02 -4.91
N GLU A 49 0.25 16.69 -5.11
CA GLU A 49 1.08 17.16 -6.24
C GLU A 49 0.76 16.44 -7.56
N SER A 50 -0.10 15.41 -7.57
CA SER A 50 -0.41 14.64 -8.77
C SER A 50 -1.53 15.30 -9.58
N PRO A 51 -1.42 15.37 -10.91
CA PRO A 51 -2.55 15.62 -11.78
C PRO A 51 -3.70 14.62 -11.52
N SER A 52 -4.92 15.02 -11.85
CA SER A 52 -6.08 14.13 -11.89
C SER A 52 -5.81 12.92 -12.78
N PHE A 53 -6.32 11.75 -12.38
CA PHE A 53 -6.17 10.53 -13.17
C PHE A 53 -6.88 10.69 -14.53
N GLY A 54 -6.16 10.40 -15.61
CA GLY A 54 -6.73 10.34 -16.95
C GLY A 54 -7.45 9.02 -17.22
N GLY A 55 -8.15 8.89 -18.35
CA GLY A 55 -8.91 7.69 -18.70
C GLY A 55 -8.08 6.40 -18.69
N THR A 56 -6.84 6.46 -19.17
CA THR A 56 -5.89 5.34 -19.13
C THR A 56 -5.58 4.92 -17.69
N ASP A 57 -5.41 5.88 -16.78
CA ASP A 57 -5.11 5.60 -15.38
C ASP A 57 -6.26 4.88 -14.66
N TRP A 58 -7.49 5.22 -15.02
CA TRP A 58 -8.69 4.56 -14.50
C TRP A 58 -8.81 3.12 -14.99
N MET A 59 -8.51 2.84 -16.27
CA MET A 59 -8.46 1.47 -16.78
C MET A 59 -7.40 0.65 -16.05
N THR A 60 -6.22 1.24 -15.81
CA THR A 60 -5.15 0.51 -15.15
C THR A 60 -5.36 0.36 -13.64
N LEU A 61 -6.11 1.28 -13.00
CA LEU A 61 -6.62 1.10 -11.64
C LEU A 61 -7.64 -0.05 -11.56
N ALA A 62 -8.59 -0.12 -12.50
CA ALA A 62 -9.56 -1.21 -12.55
C ALA A 62 -8.90 -2.59 -12.69
N ALA A 63 -7.74 -2.65 -13.35
CA ALA A 63 -6.95 -3.86 -13.48
C ALA A 63 -6.24 -4.29 -12.18
N ILE A 64 -5.85 -3.33 -11.33
CA ILE A 64 -5.36 -3.60 -9.96
C ILE A 64 -6.52 -4.11 -9.08
N GLU A 65 -7.70 -3.52 -9.25
CA GLU A 65 -8.91 -3.83 -8.46
C GLU A 65 -9.54 -5.19 -8.81
N ARG A 66 -9.24 -5.79 -9.98
CA ARG A 66 -9.83 -7.07 -10.44
C ARG A 66 -8.76 -8.11 -10.80
N PRO A 67 -8.56 -9.16 -9.96
CA PRO A 67 -7.56 -10.20 -10.21
C PRO A 67 -7.69 -10.92 -11.56
N GLY A 68 -8.91 -11.06 -12.08
CA GLY A 68 -9.18 -11.71 -13.38
C GLY A 68 -8.69 -10.90 -14.60
N ILE A 69 -8.59 -9.57 -14.48
CA ILE A 69 -8.09 -8.70 -15.54
C ILE A 69 -6.56 -8.59 -15.49
N ARG A 70 -5.98 -8.83 -14.31
CA ARG A 70 -4.53 -8.73 -14.04
C ARG A 70 -3.66 -9.59 -14.95
N ARG A 71 -4.10 -10.80 -15.32
CA ARG A 71 -3.39 -11.66 -16.29
C ARG A 71 -3.30 -11.03 -17.69
N LEU A 72 -4.27 -10.21 -18.08
CA LEU A 72 -4.29 -9.51 -19.37
C LEU A 72 -3.44 -8.22 -19.34
N THR A 73 -3.36 -7.57 -18.19
CA THR A 73 -2.78 -6.22 -18.05
C THR A 73 -1.39 -6.20 -17.42
N GLU A 74 -0.81 -7.34 -17.04
CA GLU A 74 0.57 -7.40 -16.51
C GLU A 74 1.59 -6.79 -17.48
N ARG A 75 1.32 -6.82 -18.80
CA ARG A 75 2.15 -6.14 -19.81
C ARG A 75 2.00 -4.62 -19.85
N PHE A 76 1.00 -4.04 -19.19
CA PHE A 76 0.66 -2.62 -19.25
C PHE A 76 0.76 -1.92 -17.88
N GLU A 77 1.47 -2.51 -16.92
CA GLU A 77 1.73 -1.88 -15.62
C GLU A 77 2.63 -0.64 -15.81
N SER A 78 2.13 0.53 -15.46
CA SER A 78 2.93 1.76 -15.51
C SER A 78 4.02 1.75 -14.42
N ARG A 79 5.05 2.59 -14.59
CA ARG A 79 6.11 2.74 -13.58
C ARG A 79 5.54 3.12 -12.20
N GLU A 80 4.56 4.01 -12.18
CA GLU A 80 3.91 4.49 -10.96
C GLU A 80 3.11 3.39 -10.27
N GLN A 81 2.41 2.57 -11.05
CA GLN A 81 1.69 1.42 -10.54
C GLN A 81 2.62 0.37 -9.96
N ARG A 82 3.70 0.05 -10.68
CA ARG A 82 4.73 -0.86 -10.19
C ARG A 82 5.34 -0.36 -8.89
N HIS A 83 5.69 0.93 -8.80
CA HIS A 83 6.20 1.54 -7.57
C HIS A 83 5.20 1.46 -6.42
N ALA A 84 3.94 1.84 -6.66
CA ALA A 84 2.88 1.75 -5.64
C ALA A 84 2.68 0.31 -5.16
N ARG A 85 2.60 -0.65 -6.08
CA ARG A 85 2.44 -2.07 -5.79
C ARG A 85 3.60 -2.63 -4.97
N LEU A 86 4.84 -2.36 -5.38
CA LEU A 86 6.01 -2.83 -4.65
C LEU A 86 6.06 -2.25 -3.23
N TRP A 87 5.71 -0.97 -3.07
CA TRP A 87 5.64 -0.35 -1.75
C TRP A 87 4.53 -0.98 -0.88
N VAL A 88 3.31 -1.19 -1.41
CA VAL A 88 2.21 -1.86 -0.68
C VAL A 88 2.57 -3.31 -0.32
N LEU A 89 3.19 -4.07 -1.24
CA LEU A 89 3.63 -5.44 -0.96
C LEU A 89 4.70 -5.49 0.14
N SER A 90 5.62 -4.52 0.14
CA SER A 90 6.62 -4.38 1.19
C SER A 90 5.95 -4.11 2.54
N LEU A 91 4.95 -3.20 2.56
CA LEU A 91 4.17 -2.86 3.75
C LEU A 91 3.39 -4.06 4.30
N ARG A 92 2.71 -4.83 3.44
CA ARG A 92 2.04 -6.09 3.83
C ARG A 92 3.00 -7.12 4.41
N SER A 93 4.21 -7.17 3.88
CA SER A 93 5.23 -8.11 4.36
C SER A 93 5.74 -7.69 5.73
N ALA A 94 5.90 -6.38 5.96
CA ALA A 94 6.25 -5.83 7.26
C ALA A 94 5.13 -6.01 8.29
N SER A 95 3.87 -5.73 7.94
CA SER A 95 2.73 -5.91 8.86
C SER A 95 2.57 -7.37 9.30
N LYS A 96 2.72 -8.32 8.38
CA LYS A 96 2.69 -9.76 8.71
C LYS A 96 3.84 -10.21 9.61
N ARG A 97 5.02 -9.60 9.47
CA ARG A 97 6.15 -9.88 10.38
C ARG A 97 5.90 -9.31 11.77
N HIS A 98 5.31 -8.13 11.86
CA HIS A 98 4.94 -7.50 13.11
C HIS A 98 3.89 -8.33 13.86
N ASP A 99 2.83 -8.77 13.17
CA ASP A 99 1.78 -9.63 13.73
C ASP A 99 2.34 -10.97 14.26
N ARG A 100 3.28 -11.58 13.52
CA ARG A 100 3.98 -12.79 13.95
C ARG A 100 5.00 -12.61 15.06
N ALA A 101 5.44 -11.38 15.34
CA ALA A 101 6.34 -11.07 16.45
C ALA A 101 5.57 -10.78 17.76
N SER A 102 4.24 -10.65 17.69
CA SER A 102 3.34 -10.46 18.85
C SER A 102 2.63 -11.72 19.40
N PRO A 103 3.12 -12.98 19.30
CA PRO A 103 2.42 -14.13 19.89
C PRO A 103 2.86 -14.47 21.32
N ASP A 104 3.48 -13.57 22.09
CA ASP A 104 4.03 -13.92 23.42
C ASP A 104 3.66 -12.94 24.55
N GLU A 105 2.39 -12.59 24.63
CA GLU A 105 1.79 -12.11 25.89
C GLU A 105 0.58 -12.98 26.26
N SER A 106 0.74 -14.30 26.15
CA SER A 106 -0.14 -15.26 26.83
C SER A 106 0.35 -15.45 28.27
N ILE A 107 0.30 -14.36 29.04
CA ILE A 107 0.53 -14.37 30.50
C ILE A 107 -0.75 -14.90 31.18
N TYR A 108 -1.25 -16.07 30.81
CA TYR A 108 -2.28 -16.80 31.59
C TYR A 108 -2.31 -18.25 31.11
N GLY A 109 -1.55 -19.13 31.76
CA GLY A 109 -1.64 -20.56 31.48
C GLY A 109 -0.61 -21.41 32.20
N GLY A 110 -0.76 -21.57 33.52
CA GLY A 110 -0.01 -22.57 34.27
C GLY A 110 0.02 -22.31 35.77
N LEU A 111 -1.15 -22.33 36.41
CA LEU A 111 -1.26 -22.66 37.83
C LEU A 111 -1.21 -24.18 37.99
#